data_AF-A0A3N5NBD6-F1
#
_entry.id   AF-A0A3N5NBD6-F1
#
_cell.length_a   1.000
_cell.length_b   1.000
_cell.length_c   1.000
_cell.angle_alpha   90.00
_cell.angle_beta   90.00
_cell.angle_gamma   90.00
#
_symmetry.space_group_name_H-M   'P 1'
#
loop_
_entity.id
_entity.type
_entity.pdbx_description
1 polymer ?
#
loop_
_entity_poly.entity_id
_entity_poly.type
_entity_poly.pdbx_seq_one_letter_code
_entity_poly.pdbx_strand_id
1 'polypeptide(L)' 'MLDRIDHVASDILLPASAIAIALLVGWAWSSIPARRAAGLGESAGGTIWHWWMRIVVPLAIAIVMIRGLR' A
#
# COMPACT_ATOMS: atom_id res chain seq x y z
N MET A 1 21.47 -3.98 -21.41
CA MET A 1 19.99 -3.96 -21.63
C MET A 1 19.26 -4.50 -20.41
N LEU A 2 19.70 -5.63 -19.85
CA LEU A 2 19.16 -6.20 -18.61
C LEU A 2 19.20 -5.21 -17.44
N ASP A 3 20.29 -4.47 -17.24
CA ASP A 3 20.42 -3.51 -16.13
C ASP A 3 19.40 -2.37 -16.14
N ARG A 4 18.97 -1.93 -17.33
CA ARG A 4 17.93 -0.89 -17.46
C ARG A 4 16.53 -1.43 -17.20
N ILE A 5 16.30 -2.70 -17.54
CA ILE A 5 15.02 -3.39 -17.27
C ILE A 5 14.93 -3.70 -15.77
N ASP A 6 16.03 -4.13 -15.16
CA ASP A 6 16.10 -4.44 -13.72
C ASP A 6 15.86 -3.17 -12.88
N HIS A 7 16.46 -2.04 -13.26
CA HIS A 7 16.22 -0.75 -12.61
C HIS A 7 14.77 -0.28 -12.75
N VAL A 8 14.18 -0.36 -13.96
CA VAL A 8 12.77 0.03 -14.15
C VAL A 8 11.82 -0.91 -13.39
N ALA A 9 12.11 -2.21 -13.34
CA ALA A 9 11.30 -3.17 -12.59
C ALA A 9 11.38 -2.93 -11.08
N SER A 10 12.59 -2.79 -10.54
CA SER A 10 12.83 -2.72 -9.10
C SER A 10 12.51 -1.34 -8.49
N ASP A 11 12.84 -0.25 -9.19
CA ASP A 11 12.68 1.11 -8.65
C ASP A 11 11.37 1.78 -9.04
N ILE A 12 10.70 1.31 -10.10
CA ILE A 12 9.47 1.94 -10.60
C ILE A 12 8.29 0.97 -10.53
N LEU A 13 8.42 -0.23 -11.07
CA LEU A 13 7.28 -1.14 -11.22
C LEU A 13 6.85 -1.76 -9.88
N LEU A 14 7.81 -2.16 -9.04
CA LEU A 14 7.54 -2.70 -7.69
C LEU A 14 6.87 -1.66 -6.78
N PRO A 15 7.38 -0.42 -6.64
CA PRO A 15 6.70 0.59 -5.84
C PRO A 15 5.36 1.02 -6.43
N ALA A 16 5.26 1.19 -7.75
CA ALA A 16 4.02 1.60 -8.41
C ALA A 16 2.90 0.58 -8.22
N SER A 17 3.20 -0.72 -8.36
CA SER A 17 2.24 -1.79 -8.11
C SER A 17 1.82 -1.84 -6.63
N ALA A 18 2.75 -1.62 -5.70
CA ALA A 18 2.44 -1.54 -4.28
C ALA A 18 1.54 -0.33 -3.93
N ILE A 19 1.75 0.85 -4.55
CA ILE A 19 0.87 2.03 -4.40
C ILE A 19 -0.53 1.72 -4.93
N ALA A 20 -0.63 1.09 -6.10
CA ALA A 20 -1.91 0.71 -6.69
C ALA A 20 -2.68 -0.24 -5.76
N ILE A 21 -2.02 -1.24 -5.17
CA ILE A 21 -2.62 -2.16 -4.20
C ILE A 21 -3.05 -1.41 -2.92
N ALA A 22 -2.21 -0.51 -2.40
CA ALA A 22 -2.53 0.28 -1.20
C ALA A 22 -3.72 1.22 -1.41
N LEU A 23 -3.83 1.87 -2.58
CA LEU A 23 -5.00 2.66 -2.95
C LEU A 23 -6.24 1.78 -3.14
N LEU A 24 -6.11 0.61 -3.77
CA LEU A 24 -7.23 -0.31 -3.95
C LEU A 24 -7.76 -0.80 -2.58
N VAL A 25 -6.87 -1.21 -1.68
CA VAL A 25 -7.23 -1.70 -0.34
C VAL A 25 -7.72 -0.57 0.56
N GLY A 26 -7.08 0.60 0.55
CA GLY A 26 -7.42 1.71 1.43
C GLY A 26 -8.64 2.53 0.99
N TRP A 27 -8.95 2.55 -0.30
CA TRP A 27 -10.00 3.40 -0.89
C TRP A 27 -11.12 2.61 -1.59
N ALA A 28 -10.81 1.55 -2.34
CA ALA A 28 -11.82 0.78 -3.07
C ALA A 28 -12.42 -0.37 -2.23
N TRP A 29 -11.66 -0.94 -1.29
CA TRP A 29 -12.16 -1.96 -0.38
C TRP A 29 -12.96 -1.32 0.76
N SER A 30 -14.20 -1.76 0.94
CA SER A 30 -15.06 -1.26 2.03
C SER A 30 -14.50 -1.66 3.41
N SER A 31 -14.47 -0.71 4.35
CA SER A 31 -13.80 -0.90 5.66
C SER A 31 -14.31 -2.10 6.45
N ILE A 32 -15.60 -2.43 6.31
CA ILE A 32 -16.27 -3.51 7.04
C ILE A 32 -15.74 -4.90 6.64
N PRO A 33 -15.76 -5.32 5.36
CA PRO A 33 -15.19 -6.60 4.96
C PRO A 33 -13.68 -6.69 5.17
N ALA A 34 -12.93 -5.60 5.01
CA ALA A 34 -11.48 -5.59 5.27
C ALA A 34 -11.15 -5.87 6.75
N ARG A 35 -11.89 -5.26 7.68
CA ARG A 35 -11.71 -5.47 9.13
C ARG A 35 -12.19 -6.85 9.60
N ARG A 36 -13.22 -7.40 8.95
CA ARG A 36 -13.63 -8.80 9.18
C ARG A 36 -12.57 -9.79 8.67
N ALA A 37 -12.00 -9.57 7.49
CA ALA A 37 -10.94 -10.42 6.94
C ALA A 37 -9.65 -10.39 7.79
N ALA A 38 -9.33 -9.24 8.38
CA ALA A 38 -8.21 -9.09 9.31
C ALA A 38 -8.48 -9.70 10.70
N GLY A 39 -9.67 -10.26 10.96
CA GLY A 39 -10.06 -10.82 12.26
C GLY A 39 -10.32 -9.76 13.34
N LEU A 40 -10.33 -8.47 12.98
CA LEU A 40 -10.43 -7.34 13.90
C LEU A 40 -11.89 -6.92 14.19
N GLY A 41 -12.87 -7.44 13.44
CA GLY A 41 -14.29 -7.16 13.64
C GLY A 41 -14.62 -5.65 13.64
N GLU A 42 -15.72 -5.28 14.33
CA GLU A 42 -16.20 -3.88 14.45
C GLU A 42 -15.57 -3.14 15.64
N SER A 43 -14.43 -3.61 16.14
CA SER A 43 -13.74 -3.00 17.27
C SER A 43 -13.08 -1.67 16.89
N ALA A 44 -12.97 -0.72 17.83
CA ALA A 44 -12.32 0.58 17.59
C ALA A 44 -10.88 0.45 17.06
N GLY A 45 -10.16 -0.61 17.46
CA GLY A 45 -8.84 -0.96 16.93
C GLY A 45 -8.84 -1.26 15.43
N GLY A 46 -9.88 -1.90 14.90
CA GLY A 46 -10.04 -2.11 13.46
C GLY A 46 -10.23 -0.80 12.68
N THR A 47 -10.82 0.25 13.29
CA THR A 47 -11.04 1.54 12.63
C THR A 47 -9.70 2.24 12.48
N ILE A 48 -8.92 2.24 13.56
CA ILE A 48 -7.58 2.80 13.60
C ILE A 48 -6.67 2.06 12.61
N TRP A 49 -6.68 0.72 12.62
CA TRP A 49 -5.92 -0.08 11.65
C TRP A 49 -6.29 0.24 10.20
N HIS A 50 -7.58 0.36 9.89
CA HIS A 50 -8.03 0.73 8.56
C HIS A 50 -7.58 2.15 8.17
N TRP A 51 -7.54 3.06 9.13
CA TRP A 51 -7.04 4.42 8.93
C TRP A 51 -5.53 4.44 8.60
N TRP A 52 -4.75 3.60 9.30
CA TRP A 52 -3.34 3.37 8.99
C TRP A 52 -3.15 2.77 7.60
N MET A 53 -3.99 1.78 7.24
CA MET A 53 -3.99 1.19 5.90
C MET A 53 -4.26 2.22 4.79
N ARG A 54 -5.11 3.22 5.06
CA ARG A 54 -5.54 4.21 4.08
C ARG A 54 -4.55 5.37 3.90
N ILE A 55 -3.76 5.70 4.93
CA ILE A 55 -2.86 6.86 4.90
C ILE A 55 -1.40 6.43 5.09
N VAL A 56 -1.07 5.67 6.13
CA VAL A 56 0.32 5.32 6.48
C VAL A 56 0.95 4.41 5.43
N VAL A 57 0.21 3.39 4.95
CA VAL A 57 0.70 2.45 3.93
C VAL A 57 1.01 3.15 2.59
N PRO A 58 0.08 3.91 1.97
CA PRO A 58 0.40 4.61 0.73
C PRO A 58 1.50 5.67 0.92
N LEU A 59 1.56 6.35 2.08
CA LEU A 59 2.65 7.30 2.34
C LEU A 59 4.01 6.61 2.45
N ALA A 60 4.09 5.47 3.14
CA ALA A 60 5.33 4.71 3.29
C ALA A 60 5.84 4.21 1.94
N ILE A 61 4.94 3.70 1.09
CA ILE A 61 5.31 3.24 -0.26
C ILE A 61 5.72 4.43 -1.14
N ALA A 62 5.04 5.57 -1.06
CA ALA A 62 5.46 6.79 -1.76
C ALA A 62 6.86 7.25 -1.33
N ILE A 63 7.18 7.18 -0.03
CA ILE A 63 8.52 7.51 0.49
C ILE A 63 9.58 6.53 -0.03
N VAL A 64 9.29 5.22 -0.04
CA VAL A 64 10.19 4.20 -0.60
C VAL A 64 10.42 4.46 -2.09
N MET A 65 9.38 4.81 -2.84
CA MET A 65 9.47 5.13 -4.27
C MET A 65 10.35 6.38 -4.52
N ILE A 66 10.19 7.44 -3.73
CA ILE A 66 11.03 8.65 -3.83
C ILE A 66 12.49 8.36 -3.44
N ARG A 67 12.72 7.42 -2.51
CA ARG A 67 14.07 7.01 -2.11
C ARG A 67 14.75 6.07 -3.10
N GLY A 68 14.02 5.14 -3.74
CA GLY A 68 14.57 4.28 -4.78
C GLY A 68 14.92 5.03 -6.07
N LEU A 69 14.29 6.18 -6.29
CA LEU A 69 14.60 7.05 -7.43
C LEU A 69 15.88 7.90 -7.24
N ARG A 70 16.55 7.84 -6.08
CA ARG A 70 17.81 8.54 -5.77
C ARG A 70 18.97 7.57 -5.73
#